data_AF-A0A1I3BSR4-F1
#
_entry.id   AF-A0A1I3BSR4-F1
#
_cell.length_a   1.000
_cell.length_b   1.000
_cell.length_c   1.000
_cell.angle_alpha   90.00
_cell.angle_beta   90.00
_cell.angle_gamma   90.00
#
_symmetry.space_group_name_H-M   'P 1'
#
loop_
_entity.id
_entity.type
_entity.pdbx_description
1 polymer ?
#
loop_
_entity_poly.entity_id
_entity_poly.type
_entity_poly.pdbx_seq_one_letter_code
_entity_poly.pdbx_strand_id
1 'polypeptide(L)'
;MTAIERPQYTQGQTLGAADFRAEQLYHRNARRRHALGPHTWGIVLGLELVEQPSPVDPSVVDIMLRPGLATDGYGRELMVDAALRLDPGAFSAFYDLAHRSVYLAYDEVTSGHDANRYDDCLPGRQTRVTEGYRIVVDPAPPTHDDIDIAGQPGLVVPDGGSLPAGAVSIPDDESIPYQTLPDSSSTRWLVRLGDVKWDGTTAQFRPADPGALTNGRHYAGLVADHLLGAAGTLRIAPRDDPDADTPDPDGADFATVQGRLRVEGRISAEKDVHLEASALRFVNPPPATTPVPITVSRRTTLSGSEENLWVQLGETPDDANHLLIGPGTTAPAPDVVSVSGTGDLRLPTGDASIPQGVLGFGAKTRQMIDLWGAGHEYGVGVQDFTLYHRTGSDFAWYRGGVHSGTRGDPGAGGAAMMTLTNPNGLRVFGPMATTNGLTVGSGGDDQVRTRHVVGKASGNDGIDSLYLNWATGRDVVIGTLGGPRSSLWLSGDLQVQGTVTSVVDVYTTTVRVRNTATDAPRTWQITLPAGRFSEVVSAFAVLQGFSLWDNQNNGAFDSFGHVANADAIPQHVMVTVDSQSTSTVSGRCFCSESSAALQGDNTVLFTVVVIGRKRP
;
A
#
# COMPACT_ATOMS: atom_id res chain seq x y z
N MET A 1 -9.13 71.75 18.76
CA MET A 1 -8.34 70.94 19.71
C MET A 1 -7.91 71.88 20.82
N THR A 2 -8.49 71.79 22.01
CA THR A 2 -8.07 72.58 23.18
C THR A 2 -6.69 72.07 23.61
N ALA A 3 -5.68 72.95 23.58
CA ALA A 3 -4.33 72.59 23.96
C ALA A 3 -4.28 72.21 25.45
N ILE A 4 -3.45 71.21 25.82
CA ILE A 4 -3.21 70.89 27.22
C ILE A 4 -2.28 71.96 27.79
N GLU A 5 -2.81 72.81 28.67
CA GLU A 5 -2.08 73.89 29.31
C GLU A 5 -1.66 73.50 30.73
N ARG A 6 -0.45 73.89 31.13
CA ARG A 6 0.03 73.78 32.51
C ARG A 6 0.44 75.17 33.01
N PRO A 7 0.20 75.51 34.28
CA PRO A 7 0.67 76.78 34.83
C PRO A 7 2.20 76.93 34.70
N GLN A 8 2.64 78.14 34.38
CA GLN A 8 4.04 78.54 34.41
C GLN A 8 4.20 79.61 35.49
N TYR A 9 4.91 79.26 36.56
CA TYR A 9 5.18 80.18 37.65
C TYR A 9 6.41 81.04 37.38
N THR A 10 6.30 82.34 37.66
CA THR A 10 7.42 83.29 37.57
C THR A 10 7.70 83.96 38.91
N GLN A 11 8.94 84.37 39.13
CA GLN A 11 9.33 85.02 40.38
C GLN A 11 8.61 86.36 40.53
N GLY A 12 7.97 86.58 41.68
CA GLY A 12 7.21 87.80 41.96
C GLY A 12 5.77 87.81 41.45
N GLN A 13 5.29 86.71 40.85
CA GLN A 13 3.90 86.57 40.41
C GLN A 13 2.93 86.45 41.59
N THR A 14 1.82 87.18 41.53
CA THR A 14 0.68 87.00 42.44
C THR A 14 -0.08 85.75 42.04
N LEU A 15 -0.24 84.79 42.96
CA LEU A 15 -0.97 83.54 42.71
C LEU A 15 -2.42 83.66 43.21
N GLY A 16 -3.36 83.28 42.36
CA GLY A 16 -4.78 83.19 42.69
C GLY A 16 -5.29 81.75 42.75
N ALA A 17 -6.51 81.58 43.26
CA ALA A 17 -7.19 80.28 43.26
C ALA A 17 -7.35 79.70 41.84
N ALA A 18 -7.43 80.53 40.80
CA ALA A 18 -7.50 80.09 39.41
C ALA A 18 -6.23 79.36 38.96
N ASP A 19 -5.05 79.83 39.36
CA ASP A 19 -3.77 79.20 39.01
C ASP A 19 -3.64 77.81 39.63
N PHE A 20 -4.00 77.66 40.90
CA PHE A 20 -3.98 76.37 41.59
C PHE A 20 -5.08 75.42 41.10
N ARG A 21 -6.25 75.93 40.70
CA ARG A 21 -7.29 75.11 40.06
C ARG A 21 -6.84 74.60 38.70
N ALA A 22 -6.19 75.44 37.90
CA ALA A 22 -5.61 75.02 36.62
C ALA A 22 -4.51 73.96 36.81
N GLU A 23 -3.66 74.11 37.84
CA GLU A 23 -2.66 73.10 38.22
C GLU A 23 -3.29 71.76 38.62
N GLN A 24 -4.30 71.79 39.51
CA GLN A 24 -5.04 70.59 39.93
C GLN A 24 -5.72 69.90 38.74
N LEU A 25 -6.35 70.68 37.87
CA LEU A 25 -7.01 70.18 36.67
C LEU A 25 -6.01 69.51 35.72
N TYR A 26 -4.84 70.11 35.51
CA TYR A 26 -3.76 69.53 34.71
C TYR A 26 -3.36 68.15 35.22
N HIS A 27 -3.09 68.01 36.53
CA HIS A 27 -2.72 66.74 37.14
C HIS A 27 -3.86 65.71 37.14
N ARG A 28 -5.09 66.14 37.42
CA ARG A 28 -6.28 65.27 37.41
C ARG A 28 -6.53 64.72 36.02
N ASN A 29 -6.51 65.58 35.00
CA ASN A 29 -6.69 65.16 33.62
C ASN A 29 -5.53 64.29 33.13
N ALA A 30 -4.28 64.56 33.54
CA ALA A 30 -3.17 63.67 33.23
C ALA A 30 -3.39 62.25 33.79
N ARG A 31 -3.89 62.13 35.04
CA ARG A 31 -4.23 60.83 35.64
C ARG A 31 -5.40 60.15 34.91
N ARG A 32 -6.49 60.87 34.66
CA ARG A 32 -7.66 60.34 33.94
C ARG A 32 -7.31 59.84 32.54
N ARG A 33 -6.48 60.59 31.81
CA ARG A 33 -5.97 60.18 30.49
C ARG A 33 -5.03 58.98 30.58
N HIS A 34 -4.25 58.86 31.64
CA HIS A 34 -3.46 57.66 31.91
C HIS A 34 -4.36 56.46 32.26
N ALA A 35 -5.46 56.68 32.97
CA ALA A 35 -6.40 55.62 33.31
C ALA A 35 -7.22 55.12 32.11
N LEU A 36 -7.48 55.96 31.09
CA LEU A 36 -8.19 55.58 29.87
C LEU A 36 -7.27 55.28 28.66
N GLY A 37 -5.98 55.56 28.77
CA GLY A 37 -5.06 55.47 27.64
C GLY A 37 -4.68 54.03 27.29
N PRO A 38 -3.99 53.32 28.20
CA PRO A 38 -3.64 51.93 28.06
C PRO A 38 -4.69 50.97 28.64
N HIS A 39 -5.79 51.47 29.21
CA HIS A 39 -6.82 50.65 29.85
C HIS A 39 -8.21 51.04 29.38
N THR A 40 -9.12 50.07 29.34
CA THR A 40 -10.54 50.38 29.22
C THR A 40 -11.13 50.73 30.59
N TRP A 41 -12.24 51.48 30.62
CA TRP A 41 -12.93 51.77 31.88
C TRP A 41 -13.58 50.50 32.46
N GLY A 42 -13.95 50.52 33.73
CA GLY A 42 -14.62 49.42 34.42
C GLY A 42 -13.99 49.11 35.79
N ILE A 43 -14.38 47.96 36.33
CA ILE A 43 -13.85 47.42 37.58
C ILE A 43 -12.43 46.94 37.37
N VAL A 44 -11.46 47.51 38.09
CA VAL A 44 -10.06 47.10 38.03
C VAL A 44 -9.83 45.88 38.92
N LEU A 45 -10.41 45.88 40.12
CA LEU A 45 -10.40 44.74 41.05
C LEU A 45 -11.47 44.90 42.14
N GLY A 46 -11.86 43.77 42.73
CA GLY A 46 -12.77 43.74 43.87
C GLY A 46 -14.18 44.24 43.52
N LEU A 47 -14.80 45.01 44.42
CA LEU A 47 -16.17 45.53 44.28
C LEU A 47 -17.25 44.44 44.18
N GLU A 48 -16.98 43.25 44.70
CA GLU A 48 -17.91 42.12 44.70
C GLU A 48 -19.12 42.39 45.61
N LEU A 49 -20.31 42.03 45.14
CA LEU A 49 -21.50 41.93 45.99
C LEU A 49 -21.52 40.53 46.61
N VAL A 50 -21.51 40.45 47.93
CA VAL A 50 -21.55 39.20 48.68
C VAL A 50 -22.78 39.18 49.58
N GLU A 51 -23.49 38.06 49.54
CA GLU A 51 -24.60 37.81 50.44
C GLU A 51 -24.08 37.32 51.78
N GLN A 52 -24.54 37.96 52.85
CA GLN A 52 -24.36 37.50 54.21
C GLN A 52 -25.73 37.05 54.74
N PRO A 53 -25.99 35.73 54.86
CA PRO A 53 -27.27 35.24 55.38
C PRO A 53 -27.55 35.79 56.77
N SER A 54 -28.80 36.17 57.00
CA SER A 54 -29.25 36.53 58.34
C SER A 54 -29.17 35.31 59.27
N PRO A 55 -28.58 35.44 60.47
CA PRO A 55 -28.55 34.36 61.45
C PRO A 55 -29.94 33.93 61.95
N VAL A 56 -30.97 34.76 61.70
CA VAL A 56 -32.35 34.57 62.20
C VAL A 56 -33.26 33.96 61.14
N ASP A 57 -33.07 34.34 59.86
CA ASP A 57 -33.86 33.83 58.73
C ASP A 57 -32.95 33.63 57.50
N PRO A 58 -32.62 32.39 57.13
CA PRO A 58 -31.77 32.09 55.97
C PRO A 58 -32.35 32.55 54.63
N SER A 59 -33.64 32.90 54.56
CA SER A 59 -34.28 33.47 53.36
C SER A 59 -34.10 34.98 53.23
N VAL A 60 -33.40 35.61 54.16
CA VAL A 60 -33.03 37.03 54.17
C VAL A 60 -31.51 37.15 54.19
N VAL A 61 -30.98 38.04 53.36
CA VAL A 61 -29.54 38.30 53.25
C VAL A 61 -29.26 39.79 53.46
N ASP A 62 -28.07 40.10 53.97
CA ASP A 62 -27.47 41.41 53.85
C ASP A 62 -26.52 41.42 52.65
N ILE A 63 -26.57 42.46 51.83
CA ILE A 63 -25.65 42.62 50.71
C ILE A 63 -24.46 43.46 51.14
N MET A 64 -23.27 42.85 51.08
CA MET A 64 -22.00 43.51 51.37
C MET A 64 -21.25 43.77 50.06
N LEU A 65 -20.93 45.03 49.81
CA LEU A 65 -19.98 45.44 48.78
C LEU A 65 -18.56 45.33 49.33
N ARG A 66 -17.73 44.47 48.76
CA ARG A 66 -16.32 44.32 49.16
C ARG A 66 -15.46 45.49 48.66
N PRO A 67 -14.32 45.79 49.32
CA PRO A 67 -13.37 46.78 48.85
C PRO A 67 -12.93 46.53 47.41
N GLY A 68 -12.61 47.60 46.70
CA GLY A 68 -12.16 47.52 45.32
C GLY A 68 -12.03 48.88 44.65
N LEU A 69 -11.64 48.83 43.39
CA LEU A 69 -11.37 49.99 42.56
C LEU A 69 -12.03 49.81 41.20
N ALA A 70 -12.74 50.85 40.75
CA ALA A 70 -13.15 50.99 39.37
C ALA A 70 -12.68 52.33 38.80
N THR A 71 -12.63 52.41 37.48
CA THR A 71 -12.46 53.65 36.73
C THR A 71 -13.69 53.82 35.84
N ASP A 72 -14.31 54.99 35.82
CA ASP A 72 -15.42 55.26 34.89
C ASP A 72 -14.94 55.73 33.51
N GLY A 73 -15.83 55.88 32.52
CA GLY A 73 -15.46 56.26 31.15
C GLY A 73 -14.91 57.69 31.00
N TYR A 74 -14.89 58.50 32.06
CA TYR A 74 -14.18 59.78 32.11
C TYR A 74 -12.83 59.68 32.86
N GLY A 75 -12.40 58.46 33.21
CA GLY A 75 -11.14 58.18 33.88
C GLY A 75 -11.17 58.46 35.39
N ARG A 76 -12.35 58.64 35.98
CA ARG A 76 -12.50 58.96 37.41
C ARG A 76 -12.43 57.69 38.24
N GLU A 77 -11.64 57.72 39.29
CA GLU A 77 -11.44 56.58 40.19
C GLU A 77 -12.61 56.48 41.18
N LEU A 78 -13.18 55.27 41.29
CA LEU A 78 -14.24 54.91 42.23
C LEU A 78 -13.66 53.91 43.22
N MET A 79 -13.19 54.41 44.35
CA MET A 79 -12.52 53.61 45.36
C MET A 79 -13.45 53.29 46.52
N VAL A 80 -13.63 51.99 46.80
CA VAL A 80 -14.27 51.48 48.01
C VAL A 80 -13.17 50.90 48.88
N ASP A 81 -12.85 51.58 49.98
CA ASP A 81 -11.71 51.27 50.84
C ASP A 81 -12.03 50.26 51.95
N ALA A 82 -13.29 50.15 52.35
CA ALA A 82 -13.79 49.20 53.34
C ALA A 82 -15.09 48.53 52.88
N ALA A 83 -15.39 47.33 53.40
CA ALA A 83 -16.62 46.63 53.06
C ALA A 83 -17.84 47.46 53.49
N LEU A 84 -18.77 47.69 52.56
CA LEU A 84 -19.95 48.52 52.76
C LEU A 84 -21.21 47.65 52.71
N ARG A 85 -22.04 47.71 53.76
CA ARG A 85 -23.39 47.13 53.71
C ARG A 85 -24.28 48.04 52.86
N LEU A 86 -24.93 47.49 51.83
CA LEU A 86 -25.90 48.26 51.04
C LEU A 86 -27.09 48.63 51.92
N ASP A 87 -27.45 49.92 51.92
CA ASP A 87 -28.60 50.42 52.65
C ASP A 87 -29.91 49.99 51.95
N PRO A 88 -30.79 49.21 52.60
CA PRO A 88 -32.12 48.87 52.06
C PRO A 88 -32.93 50.12 51.67
N GLY A 89 -32.69 51.26 52.32
CA GLY A 89 -33.32 52.54 51.98
C GLY A 89 -33.08 52.97 50.53
N ALA A 90 -31.96 52.59 49.91
CA ALA A 90 -31.69 52.90 48.50
C ALA A 90 -32.62 52.16 47.52
N PHE A 91 -33.33 51.12 47.98
CA PHE A 91 -34.23 50.28 47.18
C PHE A 91 -35.71 50.58 47.46
N SER A 92 -36.02 51.54 48.34
CA SER A 92 -37.40 51.82 48.79
C SER A 92 -38.34 52.29 47.68
N ALA A 93 -37.80 52.68 46.51
CA ALA A 93 -38.58 53.05 45.34
C ALA A 93 -39.22 51.85 44.62
N PHE A 94 -38.80 50.61 44.95
CA PHE A 94 -39.23 49.37 44.30
C PHE A 94 -40.07 48.53 45.27
N TYR A 95 -41.30 48.16 44.87
CA TYR A 95 -42.30 47.52 45.74
C TYR A 95 -42.60 46.05 45.41
N ASP A 96 -41.89 45.49 44.44
CA ASP A 96 -42.02 44.14 43.91
C ASP A 96 -40.84 43.25 44.31
N LEU A 97 -41.00 41.94 44.12
CA LEU A 97 -39.94 40.96 44.25
C LEU A 97 -39.23 40.81 42.90
N ALA A 98 -38.05 41.43 42.76
CA ALA A 98 -37.30 41.44 41.51
C ALA A 98 -35.79 41.55 41.74
N HIS A 99 -35.02 41.15 40.74
CA HIS A 99 -33.60 41.50 40.65
C HIS A 99 -33.45 42.98 40.31
N ARG A 100 -32.63 43.69 41.07
CA ARG A 100 -32.36 45.12 40.94
C ARG A 100 -30.89 45.34 40.69
N SER A 101 -30.60 46.08 39.63
CA SER A 101 -29.24 46.36 39.20
C SER A 101 -28.60 47.44 40.06
N VAL A 102 -27.35 47.23 40.49
CA VAL A 102 -26.61 48.14 41.39
C VAL A 102 -25.39 48.70 40.68
N TYR A 103 -25.16 50.00 40.81
CA TYR A 103 -24.06 50.71 40.17
C TYR A 103 -23.33 51.63 41.15
N LEU A 104 -22.07 51.93 40.84
CA LEU A 104 -21.34 53.06 41.39
C LEU A 104 -21.42 54.25 40.44
N ALA A 105 -21.70 55.43 40.99
CA ALA A 105 -21.52 56.70 40.31
C ALA A 105 -20.44 57.49 41.02
N TYR A 106 -19.60 58.19 40.26
CA TYR A 106 -18.68 59.17 40.81
C TYR A 106 -19.43 60.27 41.55
N ASP A 107 -18.91 60.66 42.70
CA ASP A 107 -19.44 61.78 43.47
C ASP A 107 -18.31 62.63 44.04
N GLU A 108 -18.60 63.91 44.24
CA GLU A 108 -17.71 64.84 44.92
C GLU A 108 -18.49 65.58 45.96
N VAL A 109 -18.01 65.53 47.20
CA VAL A 109 -18.58 66.29 48.30
C VAL A 109 -17.55 67.30 48.74
N THR A 110 -17.91 68.58 48.67
CA THR A 110 -17.12 69.62 49.31
C THR A 110 -17.14 69.38 50.81
N SER A 111 -15.97 69.30 51.42
CA SER A 111 -15.79 68.82 52.78
C SER A 111 -14.72 69.63 53.51
N GLY A 112 -14.71 69.53 54.84
CA GLY A 112 -13.69 70.12 55.69
C GLY A 112 -13.74 71.64 55.84
N HIS A 113 -13.35 72.10 57.02
CA HIS A 113 -12.99 73.48 57.33
C HIS A 113 -11.61 73.46 57.98
N ASP A 114 -10.66 74.24 57.47
CA ASP A 114 -9.33 74.34 58.06
C ASP A 114 -9.38 75.30 59.26
N ALA A 115 -9.64 74.77 60.45
CA ALA A 115 -9.88 75.57 61.66
C ALA A 115 -8.67 76.41 62.12
N ASN A 116 -7.50 76.25 61.49
CA ASN A 116 -6.23 76.87 61.87
C ASN A 116 -5.71 77.94 60.89
N ARG A 117 -6.55 78.45 59.97
CA ARG A 117 -6.17 79.54 59.06
C ARG A 117 -6.92 80.83 59.38
N TYR A 118 -6.23 81.95 59.22
CA TYR A 118 -6.79 83.32 59.19
C TYR A 118 -7.63 83.51 57.90
N ASP A 119 -8.66 82.69 57.69
CA ASP A 119 -9.63 82.88 56.61
C ASP A 119 -10.76 83.80 57.11
N ASP A 120 -11.16 84.73 56.25
CA ASP A 120 -12.24 85.71 56.45
C ASP A 120 -13.49 85.08 57.09
N CYS A 121 -14.08 85.83 58.04
CA CYS A 121 -15.15 85.48 58.98
C CYS A 121 -16.52 85.08 58.39
N LEU A 122 -16.58 84.36 57.27
CA LEU A 122 -17.83 83.87 56.68
C LEU A 122 -18.10 82.42 57.13
N PRO A 123 -19.14 82.17 57.95
CA PRO A 123 -19.48 80.83 58.39
C PRO A 123 -19.87 79.93 57.21
N GLY A 124 -19.34 78.70 57.16
CA GLY A 124 -19.83 77.64 56.27
C GLY A 124 -19.07 77.42 54.96
N ARG A 125 -17.91 78.05 54.74
CA ARG A 125 -17.06 77.72 53.57
C ARG A 125 -16.29 76.43 53.79
N GLN A 126 -16.54 75.46 52.92
CA GLN A 126 -15.79 74.21 52.82
C GLN A 126 -14.52 74.43 51.99
N THR A 127 -13.38 73.91 52.46
CA THR A 127 -12.05 74.18 51.87
C THR A 127 -11.41 72.98 51.19
N ARG A 128 -12.07 71.82 51.20
CA ARG A 128 -11.61 70.58 50.55
C ARG A 128 -12.72 69.98 49.68
N VAL A 129 -12.32 69.10 48.78
CA VAL A 129 -13.22 68.23 48.01
C VAL A 129 -12.82 66.81 48.35
N THR A 130 -13.80 66.00 48.74
CA THR A 130 -13.65 64.55 48.85
C THR A 130 -14.22 63.95 47.58
N GLU A 131 -13.35 63.37 46.75
CA GLU A 131 -13.75 62.51 45.64
C GLU A 131 -14.19 61.15 46.21
N GLY A 132 -15.29 60.61 45.71
CA GLY A 132 -15.87 59.37 46.21
C GLY A 132 -16.88 58.77 45.25
N TYR A 133 -17.80 58.00 45.81
CA TYR A 133 -18.84 57.31 45.04
C TYR A 133 -20.18 57.39 45.76
N ARG A 134 -21.24 57.14 45.00
CA ARG A 134 -22.57 56.87 45.52
C ARG A 134 -23.17 55.65 44.84
N ILE A 135 -24.06 54.95 45.56
CA ILE A 135 -24.80 53.81 45.03
C ILE A 135 -25.99 54.31 44.23
N VAL A 136 -26.16 53.77 43.03
CA VAL A 136 -27.32 54.01 42.17
C VAL A 136 -27.99 52.66 41.90
N VAL A 137 -29.30 52.61 42.12
CA VAL A 137 -30.11 51.39 41.98
C VAL A 137 -31.04 51.54 40.78
N ASP A 138 -31.04 50.53 39.92
CA ASP A 138 -31.91 50.36 38.75
C ASP A 138 -32.12 51.66 37.93
N PRO A 139 -31.03 52.32 37.48
CA PRO A 139 -31.11 53.57 36.74
C PRO A 139 -31.77 53.35 35.37
N ALA A 140 -32.59 54.30 34.95
CA ALA A 140 -33.06 54.36 33.57
C ALA A 140 -31.88 54.67 32.61
N PRO A 141 -31.73 53.94 31.49
CA PRO A 141 -30.78 54.26 30.44
C PRO A 141 -30.99 55.69 29.88
N PRO A 142 -29.93 56.34 29.35
CA PRO A 142 -28.57 55.84 29.19
C PRO A 142 -27.77 55.86 30.50
N THR A 143 -26.91 54.88 30.78
CA THR A 143 -26.19 54.79 32.07
C THR A 143 -24.95 55.69 32.17
N HIS A 144 -24.65 56.46 31.14
CA HIS A 144 -23.64 57.51 31.14
C HIS A 144 -24.13 58.68 30.28
N ASP A 145 -23.50 59.83 30.43
CA ASP A 145 -23.69 60.98 29.55
C ASP A 145 -22.81 60.87 28.28
N ASP A 146 -23.06 61.74 27.31
CA ASP A 146 -22.39 61.68 26.01
C ASP A 146 -20.87 61.88 26.11
N ILE A 147 -20.16 61.24 25.17
CA ILE A 147 -18.73 61.44 24.96
C ILE A 147 -18.53 62.63 24.03
N ASP A 148 -17.81 63.66 24.49
CA ASP A 148 -17.46 64.81 23.66
C ASP A 148 -16.02 64.70 23.12
N ILE A 149 -15.88 64.71 21.79
CA ILE A 149 -14.58 64.71 21.11
C ILE A 149 -14.41 66.04 20.38
N ALA A 150 -13.64 66.95 20.97
CA ALA A 150 -13.30 68.24 20.39
C ALA A 150 -14.51 69.15 20.07
N GLY A 151 -15.57 69.10 20.89
CA GLY A 151 -16.78 69.93 20.73
C GLY A 151 -17.81 69.33 19.77
N GLN A 152 -17.65 68.05 19.41
CA GLN A 152 -18.62 67.26 18.66
C GLN A 152 -19.07 66.11 19.55
N PRO A 153 -20.39 65.86 19.69
CA PRO A 153 -20.85 64.62 20.31
C PRO A 153 -20.28 63.46 19.48
N GLY A 154 -19.51 62.58 20.12
CA GLY A 154 -18.97 61.41 19.45
C GLY A 154 -20.11 60.55 18.92
N LEU A 155 -19.90 59.89 17.78
CA LEU A 155 -20.90 59.02 17.16
C LEU A 155 -20.43 57.58 17.21
N VAL A 156 -21.26 56.71 17.77
CA VAL A 156 -21.09 55.25 17.66
C VAL A 156 -21.34 54.86 16.21
N VAL A 157 -20.48 54.00 15.66
CA VAL A 157 -20.68 53.45 14.31
C VAL A 157 -21.90 52.54 14.36
N PRO A 158 -22.97 52.79 13.58
CA PRO A 158 -24.09 51.87 13.53
C PRO A 158 -23.66 50.55 12.91
N ASP A 159 -24.22 49.43 13.38
CA ASP A 159 -23.99 48.12 12.79
C ASP A 159 -24.22 48.14 11.26
N GLY A 160 -23.15 47.89 10.49
CA GLY A 160 -23.17 47.90 9.02
C GLY A 160 -23.29 49.28 8.36
N GLY A 161 -23.22 50.37 9.13
CA GLY A 161 -23.27 51.75 8.66
C GLY A 161 -21.90 52.37 8.41
N SER A 162 -21.88 53.55 7.76
CA SER A 162 -20.70 54.41 7.67
C SER A 162 -20.95 55.72 8.42
N LEU A 163 -19.93 56.23 9.09
CA LEU A 163 -20.02 57.52 9.77
C LEU A 163 -20.09 58.67 8.73
N PRO A 164 -20.78 59.78 9.05
CA PRO A 164 -20.72 61.00 8.26
C PRO A 164 -19.26 61.45 8.05
N ALA A 165 -18.96 62.04 6.90
CA ALA A 165 -17.61 62.53 6.60
C ALA A 165 -17.16 63.55 7.66
N GLY A 166 -16.05 63.26 8.35
CA GLY A 166 -15.49 64.09 9.42
C GLY A 166 -15.93 63.74 10.85
N ALA A 167 -16.84 62.77 11.03
CA ALA A 167 -17.18 62.24 12.34
C ALA A 167 -16.07 61.34 12.90
N VAL A 168 -15.88 61.39 14.22
CA VAL A 168 -14.92 60.56 14.94
C VAL A 168 -15.63 59.31 15.46
N SER A 169 -15.07 58.14 15.17
CA SER A 169 -15.58 56.86 15.66
C SER A 169 -15.33 56.71 17.15
N ILE A 170 -16.37 56.32 17.88
CA ILE A 170 -16.26 55.80 19.25
C ILE A 170 -15.98 54.29 19.17
N PRO A 171 -14.94 53.76 19.85
CA PRO A 171 -14.75 52.31 20.02
C PRO A 171 -15.89 51.69 20.84
N ASP A 172 -16.18 50.41 20.64
CA ASP A 172 -17.27 49.70 21.35
C ASP A 172 -17.10 49.70 22.87
N ASP A 173 -15.87 49.73 23.36
CA ASP A 173 -15.55 49.81 24.79
C ASP A 173 -15.68 51.24 25.35
N GLU A 174 -15.86 52.24 24.50
CA GLU A 174 -16.06 53.66 24.83
C GLU A 174 -14.92 54.33 25.62
N SER A 175 -13.75 53.71 25.73
CA SER A 175 -12.60 54.25 26.46
C SER A 175 -11.80 55.22 25.59
N ILE A 176 -12.11 56.51 25.72
CA ILE A 176 -11.54 57.54 24.86
C ILE A 176 -10.65 58.51 25.66
N PRO A 177 -9.32 58.32 25.69
CA PRO A 177 -8.42 59.18 26.48
C PRO A 177 -8.28 60.59 25.90
N TYR A 178 -8.67 60.83 24.65
CA TYR A 178 -8.59 62.14 23.97
C TYR A 178 -9.91 62.92 23.99
N GLN A 179 -10.94 62.42 24.70
CA GLN A 179 -12.20 63.14 24.88
C GLN A 179 -12.03 64.39 25.76
N THR A 180 -13.04 65.25 25.77
CA THR A 180 -13.22 66.31 26.76
C THR A 180 -13.61 65.67 28.09
N LEU A 181 -12.80 65.85 29.13
CA LEU A 181 -13.06 65.26 30.45
C LEU A 181 -13.87 66.25 31.30
N PRO A 182 -15.07 65.87 31.78
CA PRO A 182 -15.92 66.76 32.55
C PRO A 182 -15.31 67.06 33.92
N ASP A 183 -15.44 68.32 34.33
CA ASP A 183 -14.93 68.81 35.61
C ASP A 183 -15.91 68.73 36.76
N SER A 184 -17.19 68.45 36.48
CA SER A 184 -18.24 68.31 37.50
C SER A 184 -18.52 66.85 37.84
N SER A 185 -18.97 66.64 39.07
CA SER A 185 -19.58 65.38 39.52
C SER A 185 -21.00 65.16 38.97
N SER A 186 -21.59 66.16 38.30
CA SER A 186 -22.94 66.03 37.74
C SER A 186 -22.98 65.17 36.48
N THR A 187 -21.87 65.11 35.72
CA THR A 187 -21.79 64.26 34.53
C THR A 187 -21.63 62.81 34.96
N ARG A 188 -22.56 61.95 34.55
CA ARG A 188 -22.65 60.57 35.05
C ARG A 188 -21.97 59.58 34.13
N TRP A 189 -21.31 58.60 34.73
CA TRP A 189 -20.89 57.38 34.07
C TRP A 189 -20.97 56.26 35.12
N LEU A 190 -21.96 55.39 34.98
CA LEU A 190 -22.27 54.39 36.00
C LEU A 190 -21.48 53.10 35.76
N VAL A 191 -20.82 52.59 36.80
CA VAL A 191 -20.11 51.30 36.76
C VAL A 191 -20.98 50.24 37.44
N ARG A 192 -21.41 49.23 36.69
CA ARG A 192 -22.33 48.18 37.17
C ARG A 192 -21.60 47.18 38.07
N LEU A 193 -22.20 46.87 39.21
CA LEU A 193 -21.68 45.93 40.21
C LEU A 193 -22.33 44.55 40.16
N GLY A 194 -23.58 44.46 39.71
CA GLY A 194 -24.36 43.22 39.73
C GLY A 194 -25.84 43.45 39.98
N ASP A 195 -26.57 42.36 40.14
CA ASP A 195 -27.98 42.36 40.52
C ASP A 195 -28.17 41.77 41.92
N VAL A 196 -28.98 42.44 42.74
CA VAL A 196 -29.42 41.93 44.05
C VAL A 196 -30.89 41.60 43.99
N LYS A 197 -31.34 40.57 44.71
CA LYS A 197 -32.76 40.22 44.75
C LYS A 197 -33.44 40.98 45.87
N TRP A 198 -34.30 41.92 45.50
CA TRP A 198 -35.01 42.80 46.42
C TRP A 198 -36.47 42.39 46.52
N ASP A 199 -36.97 42.28 47.74
CA ASP A 199 -38.39 42.10 48.05
C ASP A 199 -38.97 43.40 48.59
N GLY A 200 -39.55 44.21 47.71
CA GLY A 200 -40.17 45.48 48.07
C GLY A 200 -41.42 45.38 48.95
N THR A 201 -42.01 44.19 49.10
CA THR A 201 -43.17 43.99 49.98
C THR A 201 -42.76 43.87 51.45
N THR A 202 -41.53 43.41 51.71
CA THR A 202 -40.98 43.23 53.06
C THR A 202 -39.78 44.14 53.35
N ALA A 203 -39.33 44.92 52.36
CA ALA A 203 -38.14 45.77 52.40
C ALA A 203 -36.86 45.01 52.81
N GLN A 204 -36.70 43.81 52.26
CA GLN A 204 -35.59 42.89 52.58
C GLN A 204 -34.93 42.38 51.30
N PHE A 205 -33.61 42.13 51.36
CA PHE A 205 -32.95 41.37 50.32
C PHE A 205 -33.17 39.87 50.52
N ARG A 206 -33.37 39.18 49.41
CA ARG A 206 -33.51 37.73 49.33
C ARG A 206 -32.26 37.14 48.69
N PRO A 207 -31.95 35.85 48.92
CA PRO A 207 -30.91 35.16 48.18
C PRO A 207 -31.13 35.31 46.67
N ALA A 208 -30.16 35.88 45.99
CA ALA A 208 -30.20 36.11 44.57
C ALA A 208 -30.01 34.79 43.83
N ASP A 209 -30.64 34.72 42.66
CA ASP A 209 -30.48 33.57 41.77
C ASP A 209 -28.98 33.39 41.40
N PRO A 210 -28.52 32.15 41.13
CA PRO A 210 -27.11 31.90 40.81
C PRO A 210 -26.58 32.81 39.69
N GLY A 211 -25.45 33.47 39.93
CA GLY A 211 -24.80 34.38 38.98
C GLY A 211 -25.36 35.81 38.95
N ALA A 212 -26.46 36.11 39.64
CA ALA A 212 -27.07 37.45 39.64
C ALA A 212 -26.16 38.53 40.23
N LEU A 213 -25.49 38.23 41.36
CA LEU A 213 -24.57 39.17 42.03
C LEU A 213 -23.39 39.60 41.15
N THR A 214 -23.03 38.79 40.16
CA THR A 214 -21.94 39.05 39.21
C THR A 214 -22.42 39.51 37.84
N ASN A 215 -23.74 39.54 37.61
CA ASN A 215 -24.30 39.82 36.31
C ASN A 215 -23.85 41.20 35.79
N GLY A 216 -23.62 41.33 34.48
CA GLY A 216 -23.34 42.58 33.78
C GLY A 216 -22.19 43.43 34.35
N ARG A 217 -21.29 42.87 35.17
CA ARG A 217 -20.09 43.56 35.65
C ARG A 217 -19.15 43.80 34.48
N HIS A 218 -18.71 45.05 34.32
CA HIS A 218 -17.73 45.43 33.32
C HIS A 218 -16.36 45.63 33.97
N TYR A 219 -15.36 44.82 33.58
CA TYR A 219 -14.00 44.91 34.10
C TYR A 219 -13.11 45.74 33.17
N ALA A 220 -12.19 46.49 33.77
CA ALA A 220 -11.19 47.25 33.04
C ALA A 220 -10.22 46.30 32.31
N GLY A 221 -10.03 46.54 31.02
CA GLY A 221 -9.14 45.80 30.14
C GLY A 221 -7.83 46.55 29.87
N LEU A 222 -7.02 46.00 28.97
CA LEU A 222 -5.78 46.62 28.50
C LEU A 222 -5.90 46.91 27.00
N VAL A 223 -5.59 48.15 26.61
CA VAL A 223 -5.50 48.60 25.22
C VAL A 223 -4.02 48.79 24.88
N ALA A 224 -3.44 47.81 24.20
CA ALA A 224 -2.05 47.84 23.78
C ALA A 224 -1.84 47.03 22.50
N ASP A 225 -0.87 47.44 21.69
CA ASP A 225 -0.44 46.67 20.51
C ASP A 225 0.46 45.49 20.90
N HIS A 226 1.23 45.62 21.98
CA HIS A 226 2.20 44.62 22.41
C HIS A 226 2.22 44.40 23.92
N LEU A 227 2.35 43.12 24.31
CA LEU A 227 2.63 42.66 25.68
C LEU A 227 4.02 42.01 25.71
N LEU A 228 4.98 42.64 26.38
CA LEU A 228 6.38 42.19 26.42
C LEU A 228 6.77 41.75 27.83
N GLY A 229 7.16 40.47 27.99
CA GLY A 229 7.60 39.90 29.26
C GLY A 229 9.07 40.23 29.57
N ALA A 230 9.32 41.17 30.50
CA ALA A 230 10.67 41.63 30.83
C ALA A 230 11.60 40.54 31.39
N ALA A 231 11.05 39.51 32.05
CA ALA A 231 11.80 38.38 32.61
C ALA A 231 11.93 37.18 31.65
N GLY A 232 11.59 37.36 30.37
CA GLY A 232 11.60 36.28 29.36
C GLY A 232 10.36 35.38 29.36
N THR A 233 9.42 35.59 30.28
CA THR A 233 8.15 34.87 30.37
C THR A 233 7.00 35.85 30.55
N LEU A 234 5.91 35.64 29.82
CA LEU A 234 4.61 36.29 30.05
C LEU A 234 3.64 35.23 30.59
N ARG A 235 3.06 35.46 31.77
CA ARG A 235 2.05 34.58 32.36
C ARG A 235 0.68 35.22 32.25
N ILE A 236 -0.26 34.48 31.66
CA ILE A 236 -1.70 34.80 31.64
C ILE A 236 -2.35 33.71 32.49
N ALA A 237 -3.03 34.10 33.59
CA ALA A 237 -3.63 33.18 34.54
C ALA A 237 -4.81 33.85 35.28
N PRO A 238 -5.75 33.08 35.84
CA PRO A 238 -6.73 33.59 36.80
C PRO A 238 -6.02 34.32 37.94
N ARG A 239 -6.62 35.42 38.40
CA ARG A 239 -6.09 36.18 39.53
C ARG A 239 -6.37 35.48 40.86
N ASP A 240 -7.60 34.97 40.99
CA ASP A 240 -8.10 34.27 42.16
C ASP A 240 -8.51 32.86 41.71
N ASP A 241 -7.97 31.84 42.37
CA ASP A 241 -8.37 30.45 42.18
C ASP A 241 -9.32 30.07 43.33
N PRO A 242 -10.61 29.84 43.07
CA PRO A 242 -11.58 29.58 44.13
C PRO A 242 -11.24 28.34 44.97
N ASP A 243 -10.44 27.41 44.44
CA ASP A 243 -9.97 26.20 45.13
C ASP A 243 -8.44 26.18 45.20
N ALA A 244 -7.83 27.19 45.83
CA ALA A 244 -6.36 27.31 45.97
C ALA A 244 -5.66 26.06 46.57
N ASP A 245 -6.40 25.21 47.30
CA ASP A 245 -5.91 23.95 47.86
C ASP A 245 -5.99 22.76 46.87
N THR A 246 -6.82 22.85 45.84
CA THR A 246 -6.92 21.90 44.70
C THR A 246 -7.18 22.65 43.40
N PRO A 247 -6.18 23.35 42.84
CA PRO A 247 -6.32 24.11 41.60
C PRO A 247 -6.82 23.22 40.48
N ASP A 248 -8.00 23.52 39.95
CA ASP A 248 -8.50 22.89 38.73
C ASP A 248 -8.43 23.89 37.58
N PRO A 249 -7.34 23.89 36.78
CA PRO A 249 -7.20 24.80 35.64
C PRO A 249 -8.22 24.51 34.52
N ASP A 250 -8.97 23.42 34.61
CA ASP A 250 -9.95 23.02 33.59
C ASP A 250 -11.41 23.28 34.04
N GLY A 251 -11.64 23.78 35.27
CA GLY A 251 -12.98 23.96 35.85
C GLY A 251 -13.83 25.04 35.17
N ALA A 252 -13.20 26.03 34.53
CA ALA A 252 -13.83 27.04 33.69
C ALA A 252 -12.81 27.71 32.75
N ASP A 253 -13.26 28.17 31.58
CA ASP A 253 -12.43 28.96 30.66
C ASP A 253 -12.03 30.29 31.30
N PHE A 254 -10.73 30.53 31.48
CA PHE A 254 -10.23 31.79 32.05
C PHE A 254 -9.79 32.83 31.01
N ALA A 255 -9.50 32.41 29.78
CA ALA A 255 -9.04 33.29 28.71
C ALA A 255 -9.64 32.86 27.36
N THR A 256 -10.04 33.84 26.56
CA THR A 256 -10.59 33.63 25.22
C THR A 256 -9.87 34.50 24.19
N VAL A 257 -9.72 33.98 22.98
CA VAL A 257 -9.18 34.73 21.82
C VAL A 257 -10.30 34.88 20.79
N GLN A 258 -10.87 36.08 20.72
CA GLN A 258 -11.90 36.40 19.72
C GLN A 258 -11.23 36.77 18.38
N GLY A 259 -10.97 35.78 17.53
CA GLY A 259 -10.36 35.98 16.20
C GLY A 259 -9.40 34.87 15.77
N ARG A 260 -8.48 35.20 14.85
CA ARG A 260 -7.43 34.25 14.40
C ARG A 260 -6.20 34.34 15.32
N LEU A 261 -5.81 33.22 15.92
CA LEU A 261 -4.58 33.11 16.68
C LEU A 261 -3.43 32.65 15.77
N ARG A 262 -2.32 33.41 15.77
CA ARG A 262 -1.08 33.02 15.11
C ARG A 262 0.02 32.90 16.16
N VAL A 263 0.59 31.70 16.26
CA VAL A 263 1.71 31.41 17.16
C VAL A 263 2.92 31.03 16.31
N GLU A 264 4.01 31.77 16.47
CA GLU A 264 5.25 31.48 15.72
C GLU A 264 6.01 30.26 16.28
N GLY A 265 5.85 30.00 17.57
CA GLY A 265 6.47 28.87 18.27
C GLY A 265 5.60 27.63 18.36
N ARG A 266 6.06 26.65 19.15
CA ARG A 266 5.27 25.47 19.49
C ARG A 266 4.15 25.84 20.44
N ILE A 267 2.99 25.28 20.19
CA ILE A 267 1.95 25.19 21.19
C ILE A 267 2.19 23.86 21.91
N SER A 268 2.54 23.95 23.18
CA SER A 268 2.64 22.79 24.06
C SER A 268 1.44 22.83 24.98
N ALA A 269 0.64 21.78 24.96
CA ALA A 269 -0.32 21.51 26.00
C ALA A 269 0.28 20.42 26.90
N GLU A 270 0.28 20.64 28.20
CA GLU A 270 0.62 19.59 29.17
C GLU A 270 -0.55 18.61 29.35
N LYS A 271 -1.75 19.06 28.97
CA LYS A 271 -2.99 18.31 28.91
C LYS A 271 -3.52 18.29 27.46
N ASP A 272 -4.83 18.35 27.28
CA ASP A 272 -5.49 18.12 26.01
C ASP A 272 -5.56 19.36 25.10
N VAL A 273 -5.67 19.13 23.79
CA VAL A 273 -5.93 20.15 22.76
C VAL A 273 -7.30 19.88 22.13
N HIS A 274 -8.31 20.67 22.53
CA HIS A 274 -9.69 20.57 22.02
C HIS A 274 -9.88 21.42 20.74
N LEU A 275 -10.42 20.85 19.66
CA LEU A 275 -10.67 21.52 18.35
C LEU A 275 -12.12 21.30 17.91
N GLU A 276 -13.01 22.29 18.12
CA GLU A 276 -14.49 22.15 18.00
C GLU A 276 -15.09 22.32 16.57
N ALA A 277 -14.28 22.50 15.51
CA ALA A 277 -14.72 22.82 14.13
C ALA A 277 -14.22 21.84 13.03
N SER A 278 -14.63 22.07 11.77
CA SER A 278 -14.67 21.09 10.65
C SER A 278 -13.35 20.45 10.17
N ALA A 279 -12.18 20.91 10.59
CA ALA A 279 -10.92 20.24 10.30
C ALA A 279 -9.84 20.61 11.33
N LEU A 280 -9.34 19.64 12.13
CA LEU A 280 -7.90 19.62 12.48
C LEU A 280 -7.21 19.32 11.18
N ARG A 281 -7.10 20.37 10.41
CA ARG A 281 -6.39 20.31 9.20
C ARG A 281 -4.97 19.95 9.70
N PHE A 282 -4.48 18.72 9.44
CA PHE A 282 -3.08 18.54 9.03
C PHE A 282 -2.97 19.25 7.70
N VAL A 283 -3.22 20.56 7.80
CA VAL A 283 -2.66 21.52 6.93
C VAL A 283 -1.23 21.17 7.12
N ASN A 284 -0.65 20.65 6.05
CA ASN A 284 0.44 21.45 5.54
C ASN A 284 0.02 22.90 5.76
N PRO A 285 0.64 23.62 6.69
CA PRO A 285 0.32 25.02 6.93
C PRO A 285 0.13 25.61 5.55
N PRO A 286 -1.07 26.12 5.23
CA PRO A 286 -1.51 26.39 3.88
C PRO A 286 -0.71 25.62 2.80
N PRO A 287 -1.25 24.48 2.32
CA PRO A 287 -2.61 24.02 2.68
C PRO A 287 -2.97 22.52 2.54
N ALA A 288 -3.46 21.78 3.57
CA ALA A 288 -4.11 20.44 3.38
C ALA A 288 -5.16 19.95 4.43
N THR A 289 -6.39 19.61 4.00
CA THR A 289 -7.76 19.61 4.64
C THR A 289 -8.24 18.36 5.40
N THR A 290 -8.35 18.41 6.74
CA THR A 290 -9.03 17.45 7.65
C THR A 290 -8.17 16.29 8.14
N PRO A 291 -8.14 16.03 9.45
CA PRO A 291 -7.23 15.08 10.07
C PRO A 291 -7.91 13.73 10.03
N VAL A 292 -7.55 12.91 9.07
CA VAL A 292 -7.13 11.57 9.52
C VAL A 292 -6.18 11.86 10.69
N PRO A 293 -6.33 11.32 11.93
CA PRO A 293 -5.30 11.51 12.94
C PRO A 293 -4.05 10.85 12.39
N ILE A 294 -3.33 11.62 11.59
CA ILE A 294 -1.92 11.55 11.33
C ILE A 294 -1.33 11.89 12.68
N THR A 295 -1.48 10.93 13.57
CA THR A 295 -0.71 10.87 14.77
C THR A 295 0.65 10.49 14.26
N VAL A 296 1.51 11.49 14.20
CA VAL A 296 2.93 11.24 14.09
C VAL A 296 3.36 10.90 15.52
N SER A 297 3.19 9.63 15.87
CA SER A 297 3.61 9.13 17.17
C SER A 297 4.86 8.26 17.00
N ARG A 298 5.80 8.39 17.93
CA ARG A 298 6.97 7.51 18.02
C ARG A 298 6.56 6.26 18.79
N ARG A 299 6.86 5.10 18.23
CA ARG A 299 6.68 3.79 18.86
C ARG A 299 8.03 3.09 18.89
N THR A 300 8.53 2.79 20.08
CA THR A 300 9.72 1.95 20.24
C THR A 300 9.31 0.50 20.44
N THR A 301 10.09 -0.44 19.90
CA THR A 301 9.91 -1.86 20.19
C THR A 301 10.61 -2.22 21.51
N LEU A 302 10.24 -3.37 22.10
CA LEU A 302 10.71 -3.83 23.42
C LEU A 302 12.24 -4.00 23.53
N SER A 303 12.98 -4.05 22.42
CA SER A 303 14.45 -4.09 22.39
C SER A 303 15.11 -2.71 22.43
N GLY A 304 14.34 -1.62 22.34
CA GLY A 304 14.85 -0.24 22.33
C GLY A 304 15.70 0.14 21.11
N SER A 305 15.89 -0.78 20.15
CA SER A 305 16.79 -0.60 19.00
C SER A 305 16.11 -0.03 17.77
N GLU A 306 14.76 0.01 17.73
CA GLU A 306 14.00 0.53 16.59
C GLU A 306 12.97 1.58 17.05
N GLU A 307 12.96 2.68 16.30
CA GLU A 307 12.05 3.81 16.48
C GLU A 307 11.12 3.88 15.26
N ASN A 308 9.83 3.66 15.48
CA ASN A 308 8.85 3.57 14.42
C ASN A 308 7.89 4.74 14.47
N LEU A 309 7.69 5.35 13.31
CA LEU A 309 6.63 6.33 13.11
C LEU A 309 5.33 5.57 12.88
N TRP A 310 4.42 5.65 13.83
CA TRP A 310 3.12 5.02 13.73
C TRP A 310 2.12 6.03 13.19
N VAL A 311 1.93 6.02 11.87
CA VAL A 311 0.85 6.76 11.22
C VAL A 311 -0.37 5.86 11.23
N GLN A 312 -1.21 6.09 12.21
CA GLN A 312 -2.48 5.42 12.25
C GLN A 312 -3.42 6.07 11.23
N LEU A 313 -3.93 5.24 10.33
CA LEU A 313 -4.91 5.66 9.33
C LEU A 313 -6.28 5.09 9.63
N GLY A 314 -6.28 4.00 10.42
CA GLY A 314 -7.42 3.28 10.97
C GLY A 314 -6.93 2.30 12.05
N GLU A 315 -7.86 1.76 12.82
CA GLU A 315 -7.60 0.93 14.01
C GLU A 315 -7.61 -0.58 13.73
N THR A 316 -8.54 -1.01 12.89
CA THR A 316 -8.64 -2.39 12.43
C THR A 316 -8.10 -2.50 11.03
N PRO A 317 -7.45 -3.62 10.72
CA PRO A 317 -7.19 -3.95 9.35
C PRO A 317 -8.52 -4.00 8.56
N ASP A 318 -8.72 -3.04 7.66
CA ASP A 318 -9.94 -2.84 6.87
C ASP A 318 -9.54 -2.48 5.43
N ASP A 319 -10.28 -3.01 4.48
CA ASP A 319 -10.07 -2.76 3.06
C ASP A 319 -10.50 -1.35 2.62
N ALA A 320 -11.27 -0.63 3.44
CA ALA A 320 -11.73 0.72 3.14
C ALA A 320 -10.83 1.84 3.70
N ASN A 321 -9.98 1.57 4.70
CA ASN A 321 -9.04 2.53 5.26
C ASN A 321 -7.77 2.53 4.42
N HIS A 322 -7.41 3.69 3.91
CA HIS A 322 -6.28 3.77 3.00
C HIS A 322 -5.32 4.88 3.38
N LEU A 323 -4.02 4.55 3.38
CA LEU A 323 -3.01 5.57 3.12
C LEU A 323 -3.13 5.96 1.65
N LEU A 324 -3.98 6.94 1.36
CA LEU A 324 -4.18 7.39 -0.01
C LEU A 324 -3.07 8.36 -0.40
N ILE A 325 -2.36 8.00 -1.47
CA ILE A 325 -1.47 8.89 -2.19
C ILE A 325 -2.11 9.10 -3.57
N GLY A 326 -2.67 10.30 -3.80
CA GLY A 326 -3.41 10.62 -5.03
C GLY A 326 -3.50 12.14 -5.33
N PRO A 327 -3.71 12.56 -6.60
CA PRO A 327 -3.69 13.98 -6.99
C PRO A 327 -5.05 14.70 -6.80
N GLY A 328 -5.17 15.66 -5.85
CA GLY A 328 -6.28 16.63 -5.72
C GLY A 328 -7.17 16.48 -4.47
N THR A 329 -7.78 17.57 -3.96
CA THR A 329 -8.70 17.57 -2.79
C THR A 329 -10.19 17.58 -3.15
N THR A 330 -10.50 17.57 -4.45
CA THR A 330 -11.86 17.66 -4.99
C THR A 330 -12.15 16.43 -5.83
N ALA A 331 -13.24 15.74 -5.52
CA ALA A 331 -13.65 14.52 -6.20
C ALA A 331 -14.06 14.77 -7.67
N PRO A 332 -13.80 13.82 -8.60
CA PRO A 332 -13.12 12.54 -8.39
C PRO A 332 -11.63 12.60 -8.77
N ALA A 333 -10.73 12.38 -7.82
CA ALA A 333 -9.31 12.14 -8.05
C ALA A 333 -9.03 10.62 -7.95
N PRO A 334 -8.28 10.00 -8.89
CA PRO A 334 -7.96 8.59 -8.82
C PRO A 334 -6.84 8.30 -7.79
N ASP A 335 -7.00 7.24 -7.00
CA ASP A 335 -5.96 6.75 -6.07
C ASP A 335 -4.77 6.15 -6.85
N VAL A 336 -3.52 6.51 -6.51
CA VAL A 336 -2.30 5.98 -7.16
C VAL A 336 -1.67 4.86 -6.34
N VAL A 337 -1.60 5.05 -5.02
CA VAL A 337 -1.19 4.02 -4.07
C VAL A 337 -2.19 4.03 -2.94
N SER A 338 -2.76 2.86 -2.65
CA SER A 338 -3.56 2.66 -1.46
C SER A 338 -2.99 1.48 -0.68
N VAL A 339 -2.53 1.78 0.54
CA VAL A 339 -2.24 0.75 1.53
C VAL A 339 -3.51 0.59 2.33
N SER A 340 -4.19 -0.54 2.15
CA SER A 340 -5.38 -0.84 2.95
C SER A 340 -4.98 -1.11 4.41
N GLY A 341 -5.92 -0.97 5.33
CA GLY A 341 -5.73 -1.41 6.70
C GLY A 341 -5.41 -2.90 6.80
N THR A 342 -5.89 -3.74 5.88
CA THR A 342 -5.59 -5.19 5.79
C THR A 342 -4.18 -5.51 5.33
N GLY A 343 -3.40 -4.49 4.97
CA GLY A 343 -2.04 -4.64 4.46
C GLY A 343 -1.98 -4.99 2.97
N ASP A 344 -3.11 -4.88 2.25
CA ASP A 344 -3.11 -4.94 0.79
C ASP A 344 -2.47 -3.65 0.26
N LEU A 345 -1.40 -3.83 -0.50
CA LEU A 345 -0.85 -2.78 -1.34
C LEU A 345 -1.50 -2.87 -2.72
N ARG A 346 -2.38 -1.91 -3.05
CA ARG A 346 -3.04 -1.85 -4.36
C ARG A 346 -2.46 -0.70 -5.19
N LEU A 347 -2.20 -1.01 -6.47
CA LEU A 347 -1.83 -0.05 -7.51
C LEU A 347 -2.94 -0.07 -8.57
N PRO A 348 -4.01 0.73 -8.40
CA PRO A 348 -5.18 0.68 -9.28
C PRO A 348 -4.87 1.06 -10.73
N THR A 349 -3.77 1.78 -10.95
CA THR A 349 -3.24 2.14 -12.27
C THR A 349 -1.71 2.04 -12.25
N GLY A 350 -1.11 1.63 -13.38
CA GLY A 350 0.36 1.56 -13.56
C GLY A 350 1.01 0.23 -13.15
N ASP A 351 2.34 0.17 -13.28
CA ASP A 351 3.16 -1.02 -12.99
C ASP A 351 3.84 -0.91 -11.61
N ALA A 352 3.90 -2.02 -10.87
CA ALA A 352 4.75 -2.16 -9.70
C ALA A 352 6.22 -2.41 -10.11
N SER A 353 7.08 -1.39 -10.11
CA SER A 353 8.52 -1.56 -10.40
C SER A 353 9.36 -1.60 -9.12
N ILE A 354 10.18 -2.64 -8.96
CA ILE A 354 11.10 -2.82 -7.82
C ILE A 354 12.54 -2.92 -8.38
N PRO A 355 13.19 -1.78 -8.72
CA PRO A 355 14.44 -1.78 -9.50
C PRO A 355 15.69 -2.25 -8.73
N GLN A 356 15.69 -2.13 -7.40
CA GLN A 356 16.84 -2.48 -6.54
C GLN A 356 16.46 -3.31 -5.30
N GLY A 357 15.27 -3.91 -5.29
CA GLY A 357 14.75 -4.66 -4.14
C GLY A 357 14.34 -6.08 -4.48
N VAL A 358 13.98 -6.85 -3.45
CA VAL A 358 13.42 -8.20 -3.60
C VAL A 358 11.93 -8.14 -3.25
N LEU A 359 11.08 -8.70 -4.10
CA LEU A 359 9.68 -8.95 -3.76
C LEU A 359 9.57 -10.25 -2.97
N GLY A 360 9.51 -10.12 -1.64
CA GLY A 360 9.34 -11.25 -0.72
C GLY A 360 7.87 -11.49 -0.38
N PHE A 361 7.42 -12.75 -0.45
CA PHE A 361 6.04 -13.12 -0.13
C PHE A 361 5.89 -13.83 1.24
N GLY A 362 6.97 -13.87 2.03
CA GLY A 362 7.01 -14.49 3.36
C GLY A 362 7.02 -16.02 3.33
N ALA A 363 6.76 -16.64 4.49
CA ALA A 363 6.90 -18.09 4.70
C ALA A 363 5.62 -18.92 4.49
N LYS A 364 4.46 -18.28 4.27
CA LYS A 364 3.18 -18.98 4.11
C LYS A 364 3.04 -19.55 2.69
N THR A 365 2.80 -20.85 2.54
CA THR A 365 2.48 -21.46 1.24
C THR A 365 1.09 -21.04 0.76
N ARG A 366 1.00 -20.45 -0.44
CA ARG A 366 -0.24 -19.98 -1.09
C ARG A 366 0.04 -19.61 -2.56
N GLN A 367 -0.99 -19.13 -3.27
CA GLN A 367 -0.79 -18.35 -4.49
C GLN A 367 -0.11 -17.04 -4.10
N MET A 368 1.14 -16.86 -4.53
CA MET A 368 1.97 -15.72 -4.18
C MET A 368 1.69 -14.54 -5.10
N ILE A 369 1.48 -14.83 -6.39
CA ILE A 369 1.12 -13.87 -7.42
C ILE A 369 -0.22 -14.29 -8.01
N ASP A 370 -1.24 -13.46 -7.79
CA ASP A 370 -2.53 -13.53 -8.46
C ASP A 370 -2.46 -12.69 -9.74
N LEU A 371 -2.77 -13.30 -10.88
CA LEU A 371 -2.67 -12.64 -12.19
C LEU A 371 -4.04 -12.20 -12.70
N TRP A 372 -5.05 -13.08 -12.68
CA TRP A 372 -6.37 -12.78 -13.24
C TRP A 372 -7.46 -13.77 -12.79
N GLY A 373 -8.72 -13.32 -12.78
CA GLY A 373 -9.91 -14.11 -12.48
C GLY A 373 -10.42 -13.96 -11.04
N ALA A 374 -11.75 -13.91 -10.85
CA ALA A 374 -12.38 -13.70 -9.55
C ALA A 374 -12.18 -14.87 -8.58
N GLY A 375 -11.89 -16.07 -9.10
CA GLY A 375 -11.57 -17.27 -8.32
C GLY A 375 -10.07 -17.56 -8.27
N HIS A 376 -9.20 -16.60 -8.62
CA HIS A 376 -7.74 -16.76 -8.63
C HIS A 376 -7.27 -17.84 -9.63
N GLU A 377 -7.95 -17.97 -10.76
CA GLU A 377 -7.72 -19.04 -11.75
C GLU A 377 -6.36 -18.95 -12.46
N TYR A 378 -5.73 -17.77 -12.46
CA TYR A 378 -4.43 -17.54 -13.08
C TYR A 378 -3.45 -17.02 -12.04
N GLY A 379 -2.33 -17.72 -11.84
CA GLY A 379 -1.35 -17.31 -10.85
C GLY A 379 -0.11 -18.19 -10.72
N VAL A 380 0.78 -17.77 -9.83
CA VAL A 380 2.01 -18.45 -9.46
C VAL A 380 2.05 -18.60 -7.94
N GLY A 381 2.30 -19.81 -7.45
CA GLY A 381 2.28 -20.08 -6.02
C GLY A 381 3.24 -21.17 -5.60
N VAL A 382 3.39 -21.31 -4.29
CA VAL A 382 4.22 -22.37 -3.68
C VAL A 382 3.39 -23.23 -2.74
N GLN A 383 3.65 -24.52 -2.81
CA GLN A 383 3.17 -25.58 -1.92
C GLN A 383 4.39 -26.24 -1.27
N ASP A 384 4.17 -27.28 -0.45
CA ASP A 384 5.26 -28.03 0.14
C ASP A 384 6.21 -28.55 -0.95
N PHE A 385 7.48 -28.11 -0.87
CA PHE A 385 8.56 -28.36 -1.85
C PHE A 385 8.23 -28.11 -3.33
N THR A 386 7.16 -27.37 -3.67
CA THR A 386 6.63 -27.29 -5.04
C THR A 386 6.34 -25.84 -5.44
N LEU A 387 6.93 -25.38 -6.54
CA LEU A 387 6.48 -24.18 -7.26
C LEU A 387 5.42 -24.60 -8.30
N TYR A 388 4.25 -23.98 -8.28
CA TYR A 388 3.19 -24.25 -9.24
C TYR A 388 2.82 -23.01 -10.06
N HIS A 389 2.39 -23.27 -11.29
CA HIS A 389 1.72 -22.30 -12.16
C HIS A 389 0.27 -22.77 -12.36
N ARG A 390 -0.68 -21.82 -12.39
CA ARG A 390 -2.11 -22.11 -12.56
C ARG A 390 -2.69 -21.28 -13.70
N THR A 391 -3.58 -21.88 -14.47
CA THR A 391 -4.35 -21.27 -15.56
C THR A 391 -5.78 -21.79 -15.54
N GLY A 392 -6.74 -20.97 -15.98
CA GLY A 392 -8.13 -21.39 -16.12
C GLY A 392 -8.39 -22.32 -17.33
N SER A 393 -7.48 -22.39 -18.31
CA SER A 393 -7.67 -23.30 -19.46
C SER A 393 -6.38 -23.81 -20.08
N ASP A 394 -5.56 -22.93 -20.66
CA ASP A 394 -4.37 -23.32 -21.41
C ASP A 394 -3.10 -22.71 -20.81
N PHE A 395 -1.98 -23.42 -20.95
CA PHE A 395 -0.66 -22.80 -20.86
C PHE A 395 -0.09 -22.62 -22.26
N ALA A 396 0.55 -21.49 -22.52
CA ALA A 396 1.21 -21.20 -23.76
C ALA A 396 2.58 -20.59 -23.51
N TRP A 397 3.57 -21.05 -24.27
CA TRP A 397 4.93 -20.54 -24.25
C TRP A 397 5.25 -19.97 -25.62
N TYR A 398 5.50 -18.67 -25.67
CA TYR A 398 5.76 -17.92 -26.90
C TYR A 398 7.18 -17.39 -26.93
N ARG A 399 7.73 -17.22 -28.13
CA ARG A 399 9.00 -16.53 -28.36
C ARG A 399 8.73 -15.28 -29.20
N GLY A 400 9.19 -14.12 -28.73
CA GLY A 400 8.88 -12.83 -29.33
C GLY A 400 7.39 -12.48 -29.18
N GLY A 401 6.88 -11.65 -30.10
CA GLY A 401 5.47 -11.26 -30.14
C GLY A 401 5.12 -10.00 -29.34
N VAL A 402 3.86 -9.63 -29.43
CA VAL A 402 3.20 -8.57 -28.65
C VAL A 402 1.92 -9.14 -28.06
N HIS A 403 1.38 -8.51 -27.01
CA HIS A 403 0.13 -8.99 -26.41
C HIS A 403 -1.01 -9.08 -27.45
N SER A 404 -1.63 -10.26 -27.54
CA SER A 404 -2.88 -10.50 -28.28
C SER A 404 -3.92 -11.03 -27.31
N GLY A 405 -5.14 -10.51 -27.40
CA GLY A 405 -6.29 -11.01 -26.62
C GLY A 405 -6.88 -12.31 -27.16
N THR A 406 -6.40 -12.81 -28.30
CA THR A 406 -6.91 -14.03 -28.92
C THR A 406 -6.26 -15.27 -28.31
N ARG A 407 -7.08 -16.23 -27.87
CA ARG A 407 -6.62 -17.49 -27.26
C ARG A 407 -5.68 -18.24 -28.20
N GLY A 408 -4.46 -18.54 -27.74
CA GLY A 408 -3.46 -19.30 -28.50
C GLY A 408 -2.69 -18.48 -29.55
N ASP A 409 -2.94 -17.17 -29.66
CA ASP A 409 -2.22 -16.28 -30.57
C ASP A 409 -1.01 -15.63 -29.86
N PRO A 410 0.23 -15.84 -30.35
CA PRO A 410 1.42 -15.18 -29.80
C PRO A 410 1.53 -13.69 -30.17
N GLY A 411 0.60 -13.16 -30.97
CA GLY A 411 0.60 -11.80 -31.46
C GLY A 411 1.63 -11.53 -32.57
N ALA A 412 1.59 -10.32 -33.11
CA ALA A 412 2.43 -9.94 -34.24
C ALA A 412 3.93 -10.11 -33.93
N GLY A 413 4.65 -10.85 -34.78
CA GLY A 413 6.08 -11.15 -34.60
C GLY A 413 6.38 -12.25 -33.57
N GLY A 414 5.37 -12.92 -33.03
CA GLY A 414 5.51 -14.01 -32.07
C GLY A 414 5.35 -15.40 -32.70
N ALA A 415 5.90 -16.41 -32.04
CA ALA A 415 5.71 -17.82 -32.42
C ALA A 415 5.36 -18.68 -31.19
N ALA A 416 4.36 -19.56 -31.35
CA ALA A 416 4.08 -20.60 -30.38
C ALA A 416 5.22 -21.63 -30.36
N MET A 417 5.73 -21.94 -29.16
CA MET A 417 6.79 -22.93 -28.95
C MET A 417 6.24 -24.18 -28.27
N MET A 418 5.35 -24.00 -27.29
CA MET A 418 4.67 -25.09 -26.59
C MET A 418 3.28 -24.62 -26.14
N THR A 419 2.31 -25.54 -26.10
CA THR A 419 1.02 -25.32 -25.42
C THR A 419 0.58 -26.56 -24.65
N LEU A 420 -0.11 -26.35 -23.54
CA LEU A 420 -0.88 -27.38 -22.83
C LEU A 420 -2.35 -26.95 -22.87
N THR A 421 -3.21 -27.69 -23.56
CA THR A 421 -4.61 -27.31 -23.82
C THR A 421 -5.62 -28.21 -23.11
N ASN A 422 -6.74 -27.64 -22.65
CA ASN A 422 -7.90 -28.40 -22.16
C ASN A 422 -8.47 -29.32 -23.28
N PRO A 423 -8.71 -30.64 -23.08
CA PRO A 423 -8.61 -31.40 -21.83
C PRO A 423 -7.21 -31.71 -21.31
N ASN A 424 -6.25 -32.19 -22.11
CA ASN A 424 -4.87 -32.48 -21.64
C ASN A 424 -3.86 -32.60 -22.82
N GLY A 425 -3.93 -31.70 -23.82
CA GLY A 425 -3.10 -31.78 -25.02
C GLY A 425 -1.78 -31.01 -24.88
N LEU A 426 -0.65 -31.72 -24.79
CA LEU A 426 0.68 -31.10 -24.95
C LEU A 426 1.03 -31.00 -26.45
N ARG A 427 1.29 -29.79 -26.94
CA ARG A 427 1.79 -29.55 -28.30
C ARG A 427 3.13 -28.85 -28.22
N VAL A 428 4.14 -29.39 -28.91
CA VAL A 428 5.43 -28.73 -29.12
C VAL A 428 5.53 -28.32 -30.59
N PHE A 429 5.80 -27.05 -30.81
CA PHE A 429 5.91 -26.48 -32.15
C PHE A 429 7.40 -26.46 -32.53
N GLY A 430 7.82 -27.50 -33.23
CA GLY A 430 9.22 -27.74 -33.61
C GLY A 430 9.71 -29.13 -33.21
N PRO A 431 11.01 -29.42 -33.37
CA PRO A 431 11.58 -30.71 -32.99
C PRO A 431 11.59 -30.91 -31.48
N MET A 432 11.23 -32.11 -31.02
CA MET A 432 11.39 -32.56 -29.64
C MET A 432 12.64 -33.46 -29.56
N ALA A 433 13.64 -33.07 -28.77
CA ALA A 433 14.80 -33.89 -28.48
C ALA A 433 14.79 -34.33 -27.00
N THR A 434 15.04 -35.61 -26.74
CA THR A 434 15.18 -36.17 -25.37
C THR A 434 16.60 -36.69 -25.20
N THR A 435 17.21 -36.49 -24.02
CA THR A 435 18.63 -36.84 -23.79
C THR A 435 18.81 -38.30 -23.34
N ASN A 436 17.78 -38.91 -22.77
CA ASN A 436 17.81 -40.31 -22.31
C ASN A 436 16.94 -41.17 -23.22
N GLY A 437 15.65 -41.29 -22.88
CA GLY A 437 14.67 -42.02 -23.69
C GLY A 437 13.31 -41.35 -23.66
N LEU A 438 12.49 -41.69 -24.65
CA LEU A 438 11.07 -41.38 -24.69
C LEU A 438 10.30 -42.64 -24.27
N THR A 439 9.70 -42.60 -23.08
CA THR A 439 8.76 -43.65 -22.64
C THR A 439 7.34 -43.22 -22.99
N VAL A 440 6.61 -44.07 -23.72
CA VAL A 440 5.20 -43.86 -24.07
C VAL A 440 4.37 -44.90 -23.32
N GLY A 441 3.26 -44.49 -22.70
CA GLY A 441 2.38 -45.40 -21.93
C GLY A 441 2.87 -45.74 -20.52
N SER A 442 3.64 -44.86 -19.86
CA SER A 442 4.01 -45.08 -18.47
C SER A 442 2.78 -44.97 -17.56
N GLY A 443 2.15 -46.11 -17.23
CA GLY A 443 0.94 -46.20 -16.40
C GLY A 443 -0.31 -46.74 -17.11
N GLY A 444 -0.22 -47.10 -18.41
CA GLY A 444 -1.30 -47.67 -19.21
C GLY A 444 -0.94 -47.79 -20.70
N ASP A 445 -1.79 -48.42 -21.51
CA ASP A 445 -1.51 -48.60 -22.94
C ASP A 445 -1.52 -47.27 -23.71
N ASP A 446 -0.47 -46.99 -24.46
CA ASP A 446 -0.35 -45.80 -25.31
C ASP A 446 0.42 -46.14 -26.60
N GLN A 447 0.31 -45.29 -27.62
CA GLN A 447 0.79 -45.57 -28.98
C GLN A 447 1.70 -44.45 -29.49
N VAL A 448 2.85 -44.84 -30.06
CA VAL A 448 3.63 -43.93 -30.90
C VAL A 448 2.94 -43.80 -32.26
N ARG A 449 2.12 -42.76 -32.44
CA ARG A 449 1.49 -42.43 -33.72
C ARG A 449 2.31 -41.38 -34.45
N THR A 450 2.78 -41.69 -35.65
CA THR A 450 3.51 -40.74 -36.51
C THR A 450 2.60 -40.22 -37.62
N ARG A 451 2.65 -38.91 -37.90
CA ARG A 451 2.07 -38.27 -39.08
C ARG A 451 3.15 -37.41 -39.73
N HIS A 452 3.29 -37.47 -41.07
CA HIS A 452 4.27 -36.68 -41.83
C HIS A 452 5.75 -36.87 -41.39
N VAL A 453 6.21 -38.12 -41.31
CA VAL A 453 7.66 -38.40 -41.24
C VAL A 453 8.31 -37.97 -42.57
N VAL A 454 9.52 -37.42 -42.54
CA VAL A 454 10.27 -37.02 -43.75
C VAL A 454 10.35 -38.20 -44.72
N GLY A 455 9.82 -38.02 -45.94
CA GLY A 455 9.58 -39.09 -46.91
C GLY A 455 8.18 -39.09 -47.56
N LYS A 456 7.32 -38.11 -47.24
CA LYS A 456 5.94 -38.00 -47.76
C LYS A 456 5.63 -36.64 -48.38
N ALA A 457 4.80 -36.64 -49.43
CA ALA A 457 4.20 -35.43 -49.99
C ALA A 457 3.23 -34.79 -48.98
N SER A 458 3.33 -33.48 -48.77
CA SER A 458 2.69 -32.71 -47.70
C SER A 458 1.15 -32.69 -47.69
N GLY A 459 0.47 -33.30 -48.66
CA GLY A 459 -0.98 -33.17 -48.88
C GLY A 459 -1.85 -34.38 -48.55
N ASN A 460 -1.36 -35.39 -47.82
CA ASN A 460 -2.14 -36.62 -47.54
C ASN A 460 -2.15 -36.97 -46.05
N ASP A 461 -3.34 -37.19 -45.49
CA ASP A 461 -3.61 -37.43 -44.06
C ASP A 461 -3.75 -38.92 -43.65
N GLY A 462 -3.49 -39.86 -44.57
CA GLY A 462 -3.50 -41.30 -44.28
C GLY A 462 -2.38 -41.76 -43.33
N ILE A 463 -2.63 -42.85 -42.59
CA ILE A 463 -1.64 -43.56 -41.75
C ILE A 463 -0.56 -44.18 -42.64
N ASP A 464 0.72 -43.97 -42.31
CA ASP A 464 1.87 -44.41 -43.12
C ASP A 464 2.73 -45.48 -42.42
N SER A 465 3.72 -46.02 -43.16
CA SER A 465 4.77 -46.91 -42.65
C SER A 465 5.80 -46.16 -41.78
N LEU A 466 6.34 -46.85 -40.77
CA LEU A 466 7.39 -46.34 -39.88
C LEU A 466 8.79 -46.66 -40.43
N TYR A 467 9.56 -45.64 -40.83
CA TYR A 467 10.96 -45.80 -41.27
C TYR A 467 11.92 -45.47 -40.13
N LEU A 468 12.78 -46.43 -39.73
CA LEU A 468 13.75 -46.28 -38.64
C LEU A 468 15.19 -46.18 -39.19
N ASN A 469 15.98 -45.22 -38.69
CA ASN A 469 17.40 -44.98 -39.05
C ASN A 469 17.73 -44.83 -40.55
N TRP A 470 16.72 -44.58 -41.41
CA TRP A 470 16.86 -44.47 -42.86
C TRP A 470 17.96 -43.48 -43.32
N ALA A 471 18.00 -42.28 -42.71
CA ALA A 471 18.92 -41.22 -43.15
C ALA A 471 20.35 -41.37 -42.60
N THR A 472 20.55 -42.17 -41.56
CA THR A 472 21.84 -42.28 -40.86
C THR A 472 22.60 -43.55 -41.19
N GLY A 473 21.93 -44.54 -41.81
CA GLY A 473 22.52 -45.85 -42.11
C GLY A 473 22.91 -46.65 -40.87
N ARG A 474 22.38 -46.28 -39.70
CA ARG A 474 22.68 -46.96 -38.43
C ARG A 474 21.76 -48.16 -38.23
N ASP A 475 22.26 -49.16 -37.52
CA ASP A 475 21.51 -50.38 -37.22
C ASP A 475 20.25 -50.08 -36.40
N VAL A 476 19.16 -50.78 -36.73
CA VAL A 476 17.98 -50.86 -35.86
C VAL A 476 18.18 -52.05 -34.92
N VAL A 477 18.40 -51.77 -33.64
CA VAL A 477 18.56 -52.81 -32.61
C VAL A 477 17.21 -53.03 -31.93
N ILE A 478 16.66 -54.24 -32.06
CA ILE A 478 15.44 -54.68 -31.36
C ILE A 478 15.87 -55.54 -30.16
N GLY A 479 15.73 -55.00 -28.96
CA GLY A 479 16.25 -55.59 -27.72
C GLY A 479 17.54 -54.93 -27.24
N THR A 480 18.31 -55.59 -26.37
CA THR A 480 19.60 -55.08 -25.88
C THR A 480 20.73 -55.93 -26.44
N LEU A 481 21.76 -55.29 -27.01
CA LEU A 481 22.94 -56.00 -27.51
C LEU A 481 23.65 -56.72 -26.35
N GLY A 482 23.75 -58.05 -26.43
CA GLY A 482 24.29 -58.89 -25.34
C GLY A 482 23.33 -59.15 -24.18
N GLY A 483 22.07 -58.68 -24.27
CA GLY A 483 21.04 -58.92 -23.28
C GLY A 483 20.26 -60.23 -23.47
N PRO A 484 19.19 -60.44 -22.68
CA PRO A 484 18.29 -61.58 -22.82
C PRO A 484 17.73 -61.69 -24.24
N ARG A 485 17.63 -62.91 -24.74
CA ARG A 485 17.10 -63.17 -26.09
C ARG A 485 15.58 -62.93 -26.11
N SER A 486 15.12 -62.23 -27.15
CA SER A 486 13.69 -62.00 -27.42
C SER A 486 13.38 -62.31 -28.88
N SER A 487 12.15 -62.74 -29.15
CA SER A 487 11.66 -63.02 -30.51
C SER A 487 10.99 -61.77 -31.11
N LEU A 488 11.27 -61.51 -32.39
CA LEU A 488 10.48 -60.58 -33.19
C LEU A 488 9.25 -61.32 -33.72
N TRP A 489 8.06 -60.94 -33.25
CA TRP A 489 6.79 -61.48 -33.75
C TRP A 489 6.23 -60.58 -34.85
N LEU A 490 6.02 -61.14 -36.03
CA LEU A 490 5.42 -60.47 -37.18
C LEU A 490 4.12 -61.20 -37.53
N SER A 491 3.06 -60.43 -37.80
CA SER A 491 1.78 -60.99 -38.27
C SER A 491 1.82 -61.36 -39.76
N GLY A 492 2.75 -60.77 -40.52
CA GLY A 492 2.94 -61.02 -41.95
C GLY A 492 4.39 -61.40 -42.29
N ASP A 493 4.72 -61.33 -43.58
CA ASP A 493 6.02 -61.75 -44.10
C ASP A 493 7.17 -60.81 -43.67
N LEU A 494 8.36 -61.41 -43.44
CA LEU A 494 9.61 -60.68 -43.34
C LEU A 494 10.20 -60.48 -44.74
N GLN A 495 10.21 -59.24 -45.24
CA GLN A 495 10.88 -58.88 -46.48
C GLN A 495 12.24 -58.25 -46.19
N VAL A 496 13.31 -58.81 -46.77
CA VAL A 496 14.67 -58.27 -46.64
C VAL A 496 15.22 -57.94 -48.01
N GLN A 497 15.60 -56.68 -48.21
CA GLN A 497 16.29 -56.24 -49.43
C GLN A 497 17.79 -56.04 -49.11
N GLY A 498 18.67 -56.69 -49.88
CA GLY A 498 20.12 -56.64 -49.70
C GLY A 498 20.76 -57.98 -49.35
N THR A 499 22.05 -57.95 -49.01
CA THR A 499 22.80 -59.17 -48.64
C THR A 499 22.50 -59.54 -47.19
N VAL A 500 21.92 -60.72 -46.97
CA VAL A 500 21.68 -61.26 -45.63
C VAL A 500 22.89 -62.09 -45.21
N THR A 501 23.50 -61.78 -44.06
CA THR A 501 24.35 -62.74 -43.34
C THR A 501 23.46 -63.81 -42.74
N SER A 502 22.99 -64.71 -43.61
CA SER A 502 22.11 -65.80 -43.25
C SER A 502 22.80 -66.74 -42.27
N VAL A 503 22.01 -67.30 -41.36
CA VAL A 503 22.42 -68.41 -40.50
C VAL A 503 22.60 -69.70 -41.32
N VAL A 504 22.11 -69.74 -42.56
CA VAL A 504 22.24 -70.85 -43.52
C VAL A 504 23.17 -70.44 -44.67
N ASP A 505 24.19 -71.25 -44.95
CA ASP A 505 25.09 -71.11 -46.10
C ASP A 505 24.91 -72.30 -47.07
N VAL A 506 25.25 -72.10 -48.35
CA VAL A 506 25.21 -73.13 -49.39
C VAL A 506 26.59 -73.20 -50.06
N TYR A 507 27.21 -74.37 -50.04
CA TYR A 507 28.46 -74.64 -50.75
C TYR A 507 28.20 -75.57 -51.93
N THR A 508 28.67 -75.17 -53.10
CA THR A 508 28.60 -75.98 -54.31
C THR A 508 29.99 -76.22 -54.86
N THR A 509 30.27 -77.46 -55.29
CA THR A 509 31.51 -77.78 -56.00
C THR A 509 31.26 -78.85 -57.04
N THR A 510 31.88 -78.69 -58.20
CA THR A 510 31.78 -79.63 -59.30
C THR A 510 32.90 -80.66 -59.20
N VAL A 511 32.51 -81.94 -59.24
CA VAL A 511 33.41 -83.08 -59.11
C VAL A 511 33.34 -83.91 -60.37
N ARG A 512 34.50 -84.42 -60.78
CA ARG A 512 34.67 -85.36 -61.89
C ARG A 512 35.34 -86.60 -61.36
N VAL A 513 34.73 -87.74 -61.60
CA VAL A 513 35.21 -88.98 -61.02
C VAL A 513 35.15 -90.05 -62.08
N ARG A 514 36.33 -90.56 -62.44
CA ARG A 514 36.52 -91.72 -63.32
C ARG A 514 36.28 -93.00 -62.52
N ASN A 515 35.62 -94.03 -63.06
CA ASN A 515 35.48 -95.31 -62.37
C ASN A 515 36.85 -95.88 -61.92
N THR A 516 36.86 -96.77 -60.92
CA THR A 516 38.12 -97.31 -60.37
C THR A 516 38.75 -98.36 -61.28
N ALA A 517 37.91 -99.08 -62.01
CA ALA A 517 38.20 -100.05 -63.06
C ALA A 517 36.90 -100.29 -63.83
N THR A 518 36.96 -101.13 -64.87
CA THR A 518 35.77 -101.63 -65.57
C THR A 518 34.70 -102.13 -64.59
N ASP A 519 33.48 -101.60 -64.72
CA ASP A 519 32.30 -101.94 -63.93
C ASP A 519 32.49 -101.77 -62.40
N ALA A 520 33.46 -100.96 -61.97
CA ALA A 520 33.76 -100.73 -60.56
C ALA A 520 33.45 -99.28 -60.15
N PRO A 521 32.40 -99.04 -59.33
CA PRO A 521 32.09 -97.72 -58.78
C PRO A 521 33.29 -97.13 -58.03
N ARG A 522 33.48 -95.82 -58.15
CA ARG A 522 34.52 -95.10 -57.41
C ARG A 522 33.94 -94.34 -56.24
N THR A 523 34.65 -94.37 -55.12
CA THR A 523 34.40 -93.48 -54.01
C THR A 523 34.98 -92.10 -54.30
N TRP A 524 34.20 -91.07 -54.01
CA TRP A 524 34.62 -89.69 -54.13
C TRP A 524 34.46 -88.99 -52.80
N GLN A 525 35.33 -88.01 -52.57
CA GLN A 525 35.25 -87.15 -51.41
C GLN A 525 35.65 -85.74 -51.81
N ILE A 526 34.87 -84.78 -51.36
CA ILE A 526 35.25 -83.38 -51.35
C ILE A 526 35.59 -82.97 -49.92
N THR A 527 36.56 -82.09 -49.79
CA THR A 527 36.83 -81.39 -48.54
C THR A 527 36.09 -80.07 -48.58
N LEU A 528 35.26 -79.82 -47.58
CA LEU A 528 34.60 -78.54 -47.42
C LEU A 528 35.62 -77.52 -46.90
N PRO A 529 35.54 -76.24 -47.29
CA PRO A 529 36.43 -75.22 -46.77
C PRO A 529 36.40 -75.21 -45.23
N ALA A 530 37.58 -75.27 -44.61
CA ALA A 530 37.71 -75.38 -43.17
C ALA A 530 36.96 -74.24 -42.47
N GLY A 531 36.11 -74.59 -41.51
CA GLY A 531 35.35 -73.63 -40.72
C GLY A 531 34.09 -73.06 -41.39
N ARG A 532 33.72 -73.48 -42.61
CA ARG A 532 32.56 -72.92 -43.32
C ARG A 532 31.21 -73.21 -42.66
N PHE A 533 31.01 -74.43 -42.18
CA PHE A 533 29.76 -74.87 -41.56
C PHE A 533 29.97 -75.24 -40.09
N SER A 534 29.09 -74.77 -39.20
CA SER A 534 28.99 -75.30 -37.83
C SER A 534 28.21 -76.61 -37.79
N GLU A 535 27.35 -76.83 -38.77
CA GLU A 535 26.49 -78.00 -38.94
C GLU A 535 26.12 -78.11 -40.42
N VAL A 536 26.18 -79.30 -41.00
CA VAL A 536 25.65 -79.56 -42.35
C VAL A 536 24.27 -80.21 -42.19
N VAL A 537 23.24 -79.48 -42.62
CA VAL A 537 21.84 -79.90 -42.50
C VAL A 537 21.49 -80.89 -43.62
N SER A 538 21.98 -80.65 -44.84
CA SER A 538 21.73 -81.52 -45.99
C SER A 538 22.85 -81.42 -47.02
N ALA A 539 23.24 -82.52 -47.64
CA ALA A 539 24.12 -82.56 -48.78
C ALA A 539 23.56 -83.53 -49.83
N PHE A 540 23.57 -83.12 -51.09
CA PHE A 540 23.10 -83.92 -52.21
C PHE A 540 23.93 -83.65 -53.46
N ALA A 541 23.94 -84.61 -54.39
CA ALA A 541 24.62 -84.49 -55.67
C ALA A 541 23.62 -84.20 -56.79
N VAL A 542 23.99 -83.29 -57.68
CA VAL A 542 23.25 -82.93 -58.89
C VAL A 542 24.06 -83.42 -60.09
N LEU A 543 23.60 -84.49 -60.75
CA LEU A 543 24.23 -85.03 -61.96
C LEU A 543 24.23 -83.96 -63.07
N GLN A 544 25.40 -83.69 -63.64
CA GLN A 544 25.57 -82.72 -64.73
C GLN A 544 25.88 -83.38 -66.07
N GLY A 545 26.44 -84.58 -66.05
CA GLY A 545 26.72 -85.36 -67.25
C GLY A 545 27.58 -86.58 -66.95
N PHE A 546 27.85 -87.37 -67.98
CA PHE A 546 28.78 -88.49 -67.93
C PHE A 546 29.47 -88.62 -69.28
N SER A 547 30.60 -89.31 -69.29
CA SER A 547 31.43 -89.51 -70.47
C SER A 547 31.93 -90.93 -70.52
N LEU A 548 31.96 -91.50 -71.73
CA LEU A 548 32.55 -92.82 -72.01
C LEU A 548 34.09 -92.78 -72.08
N TRP A 549 34.69 -91.61 -71.81
CA TRP A 549 36.14 -91.40 -71.79
C TRP A 549 36.57 -90.88 -70.43
N ASP A 550 37.87 -91.04 -70.16
CA ASP A 550 38.49 -90.40 -69.01
C ASP A 550 38.52 -88.88 -69.19
N ASN A 551 37.70 -88.20 -68.41
CA ASN A 551 37.66 -86.76 -68.28
C ASN A 551 37.98 -86.32 -66.84
N GLN A 552 38.54 -87.19 -66.00
CA GLN A 552 38.77 -86.87 -64.58
C GLN A 552 39.64 -85.63 -64.41
N ASN A 553 40.70 -85.52 -65.23
CA ASN A 553 41.62 -84.38 -65.21
C ASN A 553 41.29 -83.32 -66.27
N ASN A 554 40.21 -83.51 -67.04
CA ASN A 554 39.78 -82.54 -68.04
C ASN A 554 38.77 -81.59 -67.41
N GLY A 555 39.20 -80.36 -67.08
CA GLY A 555 38.39 -79.28 -66.50
C GLY A 555 37.28 -78.73 -67.42
N ALA A 556 37.30 -79.01 -68.72
CA ALA A 556 36.22 -78.63 -69.64
C ALA A 556 35.18 -79.75 -69.82
N PHE A 557 35.50 -81.00 -69.44
CA PHE A 557 34.66 -82.19 -69.67
C PHE A 557 34.28 -82.35 -71.15
N ASP A 558 35.18 -81.95 -72.05
CA ASP A 558 34.92 -81.75 -73.49
C ASP A 558 35.54 -82.81 -74.41
N SER A 559 35.98 -83.94 -73.85
CA SER A 559 36.29 -85.12 -74.66
C SER A 559 34.98 -85.77 -75.13
N PHE A 560 34.49 -85.31 -76.28
CA PHE A 560 33.22 -85.71 -76.90
C PHE A 560 33.39 -86.64 -78.10
N GLY A 561 34.35 -87.57 -78.03
CA GLY A 561 34.48 -88.61 -79.05
C GLY A 561 33.18 -89.42 -79.22
N HIS A 562 33.14 -90.34 -80.18
CA HIS A 562 32.17 -91.43 -80.15
C HIS A 562 32.80 -92.64 -80.83
N VAL A 563 32.49 -93.83 -80.32
CA VAL A 563 32.81 -95.08 -81.00
C VAL A 563 31.53 -95.54 -81.67
N ALA A 564 31.53 -95.64 -83.01
CA ALA A 564 30.37 -96.12 -83.76
C ALA A 564 30.23 -97.65 -83.59
N ASN A 565 29.66 -98.06 -82.46
CA ASN A 565 29.37 -99.46 -82.15
C ASN A 565 27.99 -99.57 -81.49
N ALA A 566 27.21 -100.59 -81.88
CA ALA A 566 25.89 -100.88 -81.31
C ALA A 566 25.92 -101.18 -79.80
N ASP A 567 27.09 -101.58 -79.28
CA ASP A 567 27.29 -101.87 -77.86
C ASP A 567 27.78 -100.64 -77.06
N ALA A 568 27.93 -99.45 -77.67
CA ALA A 568 28.52 -98.26 -77.02
C ALA A 568 27.49 -97.35 -76.27
N ILE A 569 26.58 -97.93 -75.48
CA ILE A 569 25.55 -97.21 -74.71
C ILE A 569 25.74 -97.46 -73.20
N PRO A 570 25.90 -96.42 -72.36
CA PRO A 570 25.91 -96.59 -70.91
C PRO A 570 24.51 -96.96 -70.40
N GLN A 571 24.44 -98.01 -69.59
CA GLN A 571 23.20 -98.56 -69.04
C GLN A 571 22.86 -97.98 -67.67
N HIS A 572 23.86 -97.62 -66.86
CA HIS A 572 23.64 -97.12 -65.50
C HIS A 572 24.63 -96.01 -65.17
N VAL A 573 24.11 -94.86 -64.79
CA VAL A 573 24.87 -93.75 -64.22
C VAL A 573 24.29 -93.40 -62.87
N MET A 574 25.14 -93.35 -61.84
CA MET A 574 24.73 -92.93 -60.51
C MET A 574 25.76 -92.01 -59.85
N VAL A 575 25.25 -91.15 -58.98
CA VAL A 575 26.01 -90.45 -57.96
C VAL A 575 25.19 -90.49 -56.69
N THR A 576 25.77 -90.98 -55.61
CA THR A 576 25.17 -90.98 -54.28
C THR A 576 26.01 -90.13 -53.33
N VAL A 577 25.35 -89.53 -52.34
CA VAL A 577 26.02 -88.98 -51.16
C VAL A 577 25.81 -89.98 -50.05
N ASP A 578 26.89 -90.61 -49.58
CA ASP A 578 26.80 -91.68 -48.58
C ASP A 578 27.07 -91.12 -47.17
N SER A 579 27.85 -90.04 -47.05
CA SER A 579 28.09 -89.37 -45.76
C SER A 579 28.40 -87.88 -45.90
N GLN A 580 27.96 -87.11 -44.91
CA GLN A 580 28.25 -85.68 -44.77
C GLN A 580 28.78 -85.37 -43.37
N SER A 581 29.78 -84.49 -43.29
CA SER A 581 30.26 -83.88 -42.07
C SER A 581 30.47 -82.38 -42.30
N THR A 582 30.83 -81.64 -41.26
CA THR A 582 31.21 -80.22 -41.38
C THR A 582 32.51 -79.99 -42.16
N SER A 583 33.25 -81.05 -42.48
CA SER A 583 34.57 -80.97 -43.14
C SER A 583 34.65 -81.73 -44.46
N THR A 584 33.76 -82.70 -44.69
CA THR A 584 33.82 -83.59 -45.85
C THR A 584 32.42 -83.98 -46.29
N VAL A 585 32.25 -84.15 -47.60
CA VAL A 585 31.11 -84.88 -48.16
C VAL A 585 31.67 -85.93 -49.09
N SER A 586 31.17 -87.15 -48.94
CA SER A 586 31.64 -88.29 -49.72
C SER A 586 30.49 -89.19 -50.13
N GLY A 587 30.75 -89.96 -51.17
CA GLY A 587 29.83 -90.97 -51.63
C GLY A 587 30.44 -91.78 -52.75
N ARG A 588 29.57 -92.36 -53.58
CA ARG A 588 29.98 -93.19 -54.71
C ARG A 588 29.44 -92.59 -55.99
N CYS A 589 30.15 -92.85 -57.08
CA CYS A 589 29.64 -92.61 -58.41
C CYS A 589 30.04 -93.76 -59.32
N PHE A 590 29.28 -93.91 -60.38
CA PHE A 590 29.49 -94.95 -61.36
C PHE A 590 28.88 -94.54 -62.69
N CYS A 591 29.55 -94.87 -63.78
CA CYS A 591 29.00 -94.84 -65.12
C CYS A 591 29.40 -96.13 -65.83
N SER A 592 28.45 -97.02 -66.13
CA SER A 592 28.74 -98.32 -66.76
C SER A 592 29.53 -98.17 -68.06
N GLU A 593 30.66 -98.86 -68.19
CA GLU A 593 31.37 -99.00 -69.45
C GLU A 593 30.48 -99.69 -70.47
N SER A 594 30.43 -99.17 -71.70
CA SER A 594 29.59 -99.78 -72.73
C SER A 594 30.28 -101.00 -73.36
N SER A 595 31.62 -100.98 -73.45
CA SER A 595 32.43 -102.14 -73.84
C SER A 595 33.83 -102.06 -73.22
N ALA A 596 34.14 -102.98 -72.30
CA ALA A 596 35.41 -103.04 -71.57
C ALA A 596 36.66 -103.18 -72.47
N ALA A 597 36.50 -103.70 -73.69
CA ALA A 597 37.60 -103.93 -74.62
C ALA A 597 37.96 -102.69 -75.47
N LEU A 598 37.09 -101.68 -75.54
CA LEU A 598 37.19 -100.57 -76.49
C LEU A 598 37.24 -99.18 -75.83
N GLN A 599 37.03 -99.09 -74.52
CA GLN A 599 36.91 -97.84 -73.77
C GLN A 599 37.80 -97.86 -72.53
N GLY A 600 38.35 -96.70 -72.15
CA GLY A 600 38.93 -96.50 -70.83
C GLY A 600 37.81 -96.34 -69.78
N ASP A 601 38.16 -96.15 -68.51
CA ASP A 601 37.12 -96.02 -67.49
C ASP A 601 36.32 -94.72 -67.67
N ASN A 602 35.00 -94.82 -67.50
CA ASN A 602 34.06 -93.73 -67.70
C ASN A 602 34.13 -92.69 -66.60
N THR A 603 33.79 -91.43 -66.92
CA THR A 603 33.79 -90.32 -65.94
C THR A 603 32.39 -89.76 -65.74
N VAL A 604 32.01 -89.51 -64.49
CA VAL A 604 30.77 -88.79 -64.13
C VAL A 604 31.10 -87.36 -63.72
N LEU A 605 30.31 -86.40 -64.20
CA LEU A 605 30.34 -84.99 -63.81
C LEU A 605 29.10 -84.68 -62.97
N PHE A 606 29.30 -84.16 -61.76
CA PHE A 606 28.21 -83.75 -60.88
C PHE A 606 28.61 -82.57 -60.00
N THR A 607 27.62 -81.82 -59.53
CA THR A 607 27.82 -80.79 -58.51
C THR A 607 27.32 -81.29 -57.17
N VAL A 608 28.17 -81.25 -56.16
CA VAL A 608 27.76 -81.48 -54.77
C VAL A 608 27.23 -80.18 -54.21
N VAL A 609 26.00 -80.18 -53.70
CA VAL A 609 25.36 -79.06 -53.02
C VAL A 609 25.28 -79.39 -51.54
N VAL A 610 25.83 -78.52 -50.70
CA VAL A 610 25.88 -78.68 -49.25
C VAL A 610 25.20 -77.49 -48.61
N ILE A 611 24.14 -77.74 -47.86
CA ILE A 611 23.35 -76.75 -47.13
C ILE A 611 23.61 -76.96 -45.64
N GLY A 612 24.05 -75.91 -44.96
CA GLY A 612 24.41 -76.01 -43.55
C GLY A 612 24.25 -74.70 -42.79
N ARG A 613 24.28 -74.79 -41.47
CA ARG A 613 24.36 -73.60 -40.63
C ARG A 613 25.75 -73.00 -40.79
N LYS A 614 25.79 -71.73 -41.20
CA LYS A 614 27.01 -70.95 -41.33
C LYS A 614 27.68 -70.86 -39.96
N ARG A 615 28.97 -71.19 -39.87
CA ARG A 615 29.71 -70.99 -38.62
C ARG A 615 29.84 -69.47 -38.40
N PRO A 616 29.45 -68.94 -37.22
CA PRO A 616 29.41 -67.51 -36.96
C PRO A 616 30.79 -66.85 -37.06
#